data_AF-A0A080Z9I0-F1
#
_entry.id   AF-A0A080Z9I0-F1
#
_cell.length_a   1.000
_cell.length_b   1.000
_cell.length_c   1.000
_cell.angle_alpha   90.00
_cell.angle_beta   90.00
_cell.angle_gamma   90.00
#
_symmetry.space_group_name_H-M   'P 1'
#
loop_
_entity.id
_entity.type
_entity.pdbx_description
1 polymer ?
#
loop_
_entity_poly.entity_id
_entity_poly.type
_entity_poly.pdbx_seq_one_letter_code
_entity_poly.pdbx_strand_id
1 'polypeptide(L)'
;MRDIPRPRKRTRLENEAVVHEQGAEDVNTSSDTAEFDSLTGDDDPALPADVFQPPAGSQSFARPASAGKKKAKQLHLEGQVDKAIMYSQRGLAAATTAQVEILKEQLQIAKGKVELVENQQRSLKEQAEMSMMCATTEGLSEFGKEYLLLKQKQVLEQMKKQTLTEE
;
A
#
# COMPACT_ATOMS: atom_id res chain seq x y z
N MET A 1 1.83 20.72 -30.06
CA MET A 1 1.40 20.68 -28.64
C MET A 1 0.92 19.27 -28.36
N ARG A 2 1.33 18.63 -27.26
CA ARG A 2 0.91 17.25 -26.96
C ARG A 2 -0.48 17.29 -26.32
N ASP A 3 -1.44 16.57 -26.89
CA ASP A 3 -2.78 16.44 -26.32
C ASP A 3 -2.72 15.66 -25.00
N ILE A 4 -3.21 16.28 -23.93
CA ILE A 4 -3.29 15.69 -22.59
C ILE A 4 -4.69 15.06 -22.47
N PRO A 5 -4.80 13.74 -22.23
CA PRO A 5 -6.11 13.11 -22.05
C PRO A 5 -6.80 13.63 -20.78
N ARG A 6 -8.06 14.06 -20.89
CA ARG A 6 -8.87 14.49 -19.73
C ARG A 6 -9.30 13.29 -18.87
N PRO A 7 -9.46 13.45 -17.54
CA PRO A 7 -9.88 12.37 -16.65
C PRO A 7 -11.34 11.94 -16.94
N ARG A 8 -11.57 10.65 -17.13
CA ARG A 8 -12.94 10.08 -17.20
C ARG A 8 -13.56 9.96 -15.81
N LYS A 9 -14.83 10.36 -15.66
CA LYS A 9 -15.61 10.19 -14.42
C LYS A 9 -15.85 8.70 -14.16
N ARG A 10 -15.56 8.22 -12.95
CA ARG A 10 -15.91 6.87 -12.49
C ARG A 10 -17.41 6.79 -12.22
N THR A 11 -18.09 5.82 -12.82
CA THR A 11 -19.47 5.44 -12.46
C THR A 11 -19.47 4.75 -11.10
N ARG A 12 -20.42 5.13 -10.25
CA ARG A 12 -20.67 4.56 -8.92
C ARG A 12 -21.32 3.18 -9.11
N LEU A 13 -20.64 2.11 -8.71
CA LEU A 13 -21.24 0.78 -8.62
C LEU A 13 -22.22 0.76 -7.44
N GLU A 14 -23.49 0.51 -7.72
CA GLU A 14 -24.48 0.13 -6.72
C GLU A 14 -24.37 -1.37 -6.49
N ASN A 15 -24.27 -1.75 -5.21
CA ASN A 15 -24.28 -3.14 -4.78
C ASN A 15 -25.71 -3.67 -4.87
N GLU A 16 -25.98 -4.59 -5.79
CA GLU A 16 -27.07 -5.55 -5.62
C GLU A 16 -26.56 -6.96 -5.93
N ALA A 17 -26.62 -7.80 -4.90
CA ALA A 17 -26.39 -9.22 -4.98
C ALA A 17 -27.68 -9.89 -5.45
N VAL A 18 -27.76 -10.31 -6.72
CA VAL A 18 -28.67 -11.38 -7.15
C VAL A 18 -28.01 -12.20 -8.26
N VAL A 19 -27.94 -13.50 -8.02
CA VAL A 19 -27.51 -14.57 -8.93
C VAL A 19 -28.52 -14.69 -10.08
N HIS A 20 -28.06 -14.76 -11.35
CA HIS A 20 -28.47 -15.76 -12.37
C HIS A 20 -27.68 -15.61 -13.68
N GLU A 21 -27.48 -16.75 -14.34
CA GLU A 21 -26.77 -16.95 -15.61
C GLU A 21 -27.36 -16.21 -16.82
N GLN A 22 -26.52 -16.16 -17.88
CA GLN A 22 -26.86 -16.31 -19.31
C GLN A 22 -26.93 -15.03 -20.18
N GLY A 23 -26.01 -14.97 -21.15
CA GLY A 23 -26.31 -14.62 -22.56
C GLY A 23 -26.36 -13.14 -22.99
N ALA A 24 -25.39 -12.76 -23.81
CA ALA A 24 -25.59 -12.20 -25.16
C ALA A 24 -26.32 -10.84 -25.37
N GLU A 25 -25.55 -9.90 -25.94
CA GLU A 25 -25.91 -8.92 -27.02
C GLU A 25 -26.45 -7.52 -26.64
N ASP A 26 -26.08 -6.58 -27.51
CA ASP A 26 -26.20 -5.11 -27.49
C ASP A 26 -27.63 -4.53 -27.32
N VAL A 27 -27.71 -3.24 -26.98
CA VAL A 27 -28.37 -2.15 -27.76
C VAL A 27 -28.78 -0.97 -26.84
N ASN A 28 -27.99 0.10 -26.96
CA ASN A 28 -28.34 1.52 -27.12
C ASN A 28 -29.81 1.96 -26.87
N THR A 29 -30.03 2.91 -25.96
CA THR A 29 -30.94 4.06 -26.23
C THR A 29 -30.57 5.27 -25.37
N SER A 30 -30.23 6.34 -26.08
CA SER A 30 -30.15 7.73 -25.64
C SER A 30 -31.42 8.26 -24.98
N SER A 31 -31.29 9.21 -24.06
CA SER A 31 -32.19 10.37 -24.08
C SER A 31 -31.53 11.57 -23.40
N ASP A 32 -31.44 12.64 -24.17
CA ASP A 32 -30.85 13.94 -23.92
C ASP A 32 -32.02 14.93 -23.72
N THR A 33 -31.99 15.78 -22.71
CA THR A 33 -32.79 17.02 -22.67
C THR A 33 -32.16 18.01 -21.71
N ALA A 34 -31.74 19.13 -22.26
CA ALA A 34 -31.22 20.30 -21.58
C ALA A 34 -32.21 21.49 -21.68
N GLU A 35 -31.93 22.48 -20.83
CA GLU A 35 -32.24 23.92 -20.96
C GLU A 35 -33.63 24.43 -20.53
N PHE A 36 -33.62 25.33 -19.54
CA PHE A 36 -34.55 26.45 -19.49
C PHE A 36 -33.79 27.73 -19.15
N ASP A 37 -33.96 28.69 -20.06
CA ASP A 37 -33.28 29.96 -20.24
C ASP A 37 -33.88 31.06 -19.34
N SER A 38 -33.04 31.96 -18.82
CA SER A 38 -33.43 33.08 -17.96
C SER A 38 -33.16 34.41 -18.66
N LEU A 39 -34.18 35.07 -19.19
CA LEU A 39 -34.09 36.46 -19.62
C LEU A 39 -35.43 37.20 -19.46
N THR A 40 -35.50 38.13 -18.51
CA THR A 40 -36.38 39.31 -18.60
C THR A 40 -35.52 40.55 -18.32
N GLY A 41 -35.33 41.35 -19.36
CA GLY A 41 -34.62 42.61 -19.34
C GLY A 41 -35.47 43.75 -18.76
N ASP A 42 -34.82 44.56 -17.95
CA ASP A 42 -35.25 45.89 -17.50
C ASP A 42 -35.05 46.91 -18.63
N ASP A 43 -36.07 47.73 -18.90
CA ASP A 43 -35.93 49.00 -19.63
C ASP A 43 -37.01 49.99 -19.15
N ASP A 44 -36.64 50.96 -18.32
CA ASP A 44 -37.41 52.20 -18.12
C ASP A 44 -36.47 53.36 -17.68
N PRO A 45 -36.22 54.38 -18.52
CA PRO A 45 -35.42 55.54 -18.13
C PRO A 45 -36.26 56.83 -18.12
N ALA A 46 -36.56 57.37 -16.93
CA ALA A 46 -36.87 58.79 -16.76
C ALA A 46 -36.66 59.27 -15.31
N LEU A 47 -35.55 59.97 -15.06
CA LEU A 47 -35.38 60.94 -13.96
C LEU A 47 -35.75 62.33 -14.50
N PRO A 48 -36.23 63.31 -13.70
CA PRO A 48 -35.29 64.19 -12.97
C PRO A 48 -35.86 64.90 -11.70
N ALA A 49 -35.00 65.73 -11.09
CA ALA A 49 -35.17 66.66 -9.95
C ALA A 49 -34.84 66.06 -8.57
N ASP A 50 -33.59 66.14 -8.10
CA ASP A 50 -32.94 67.33 -7.52
C ASP A 50 -33.73 67.96 -6.35
N VAL A 51 -33.60 67.35 -5.16
CA VAL A 51 -33.73 68.03 -3.88
C VAL A 51 -32.67 67.42 -2.94
N PHE A 52 -31.58 68.15 -2.74
CA PHE A 52 -30.60 67.85 -1.69
C PHE A 52 -31.21 68.26 -0.33
N GLN A 53 -31.63 67.29 0.47
CA GLN A 53 -32.05 67.48 1.86
C GLN A 53 -31.31 66.47 2.74
N PRO A 54 -30.38 66.89 3.63
CA PRO A 54 -29.79 65.96 4.57
C PRO A 54 -30.74 65.78 5.77
N PRO A 55 -31.22 64.56 6.09
CA PRO A 55 -31.93 64.37 7.34
C PRO A 55 -30.90 64.40 8.49
N ALA A 56 -30.98 65.45 9.30
CA ALA A 56 -30.40 65.49 10.62
C ALA A 56 -31.01 64.37 11.47
N GLY A 57 -30.29 63.27 11.57
CA GLY A 57 -30.64 62.15 12.43
C GLY A 57 -29.42 61.26 12.54
N SER A 58 -28.78 61.28 13.71
CA SER A 58 -27.69 60.39 14.08
C SER A 58 -28.06 58.94 13.77
N GLN A 59 -27.63 58.42 12.61
CA GLN A 59 -27.50 57.00 12.43
C GLN A 59 -26.35 56.55 13.33
N SER A 60 -26.69 56.12 14.53
CA SER A 60 -25.88 55.13 15.21
C SER A 60 -25.74 53.95 14.25
N PHE A 61 -24.58 53.84 13.60
CA PHE A 61 -24.16 52.60 12.98
C PHE A 61 -24.10 51.56 14.10
N ALA A 62 -25.18 50.82 14.30
CA ALA A 62 -25.18 49.61 15.08
C ALA A 62 -24.21 48.67 14.37
N ARG A 63 -22.98 48.62 14.89
CA ARG A 63 -21.94 47.71 14.45
C ARG A 63 -22.52 46.29 14.54
N PRO A 64 -22.65 45.53 13.44
CA PRO A 64 -23.21 44.19 13.55
C PRO A 64 -22.24 43.35 14.37
N ALA A 65 -22.68 42.91 15.56
CA ALA A 65 -21.95 42.01 16.45
C ALA A 65 -21.84 40.61 15.79
N SER A 66 -21.00 40.48 14.76
CA SER A 66 -20.82 39.25 13.98
C SER A 66 -19.51 38.51 14.30
N ALA A 67 -18.73 38.99 15.27
CA ALA A 67 -17.43 38.43 15.64
C ALA A 67 -17.52 36.97 16.18
N GLY A 68 -18.61 36.59 16.85
CA GLY A 68 -18.79 35.24 17.40
C GLY A 68 -19.08 34.16 16.36
N LYS A 69 -19.82 34.47 15.30
CA LYS A 69 -20.23 33.48 14.28
C LYS A 69 -19.05 33.00 13.42
N LYS A 70 -18.07 33.87 13.15
CA LYS A 70 -16.85 33.49 12.41
C LYS A 70 -15.95 32.56 13.24
N LYS A 71 -15.82 32.83 14.55
CA LYS A 71 -15.03 32.00 15.47
C LYS A 71 -15.66 30.62 15.70
N ALA A 72 -16.99 30.53 15.80
CA ALA A 72 -17.68 29.23 15.92
C ALA A 72 -17.51 28.34 14.67
N LYS A 73 -17.59 28.92 13.46
CA LYS A 73 -17.35 28.18 12.21
C LYS A 73 -15.89 27.73 12.07
N GLN A 74 -14.95 28.58 12.49
CA GLN A 74 -13.53 28.22 12.51
C GLN A 74 -13.27 27.05 13.46
N LEU A 75 -13.76 27.11 14.70
CA LEU A 75 -13.61 26.02 15.68
C LEU A 75 -14.25 24.70 15.20
N HIS A 76 -15.39 24.79 14.50
CA HIS A 76 -16.01 23.61 13.91
C HIS A 76 -15.14 22.98 12.82
N LEU A 77 -14.55 23.79 11.94
CA LEU A 77 -13.65 23.31 10.89
C LEU A 77 -12.36 22.72 11.49
N GLU A 78 -11.76 23.39 12.48
CA GLU A 78 -10.60 22.88 13.21
C GLU A 78 -10.91 21.52 13.86
N GLY A 79 -12.08 21.38 14.50
CA GLY A 79 -12.51 20.08 15.04
C GLY A 79 -12.73 18.98 13.99
N GLN A 80 -13.15 19.33 12.76
CA GLN A 80 -13.22 18.37 11.66
C GLN A 80 -11.83 17.95 11.16
N VAL A 81 -10.91 18.91 11.06
CA VAL A 81 -9.51 18.65 10.68
C VAL A 81 -8.85 17.74 11.71
N ASP A 82 -8.98 18.02 13.00
CA ASP A 82 -8.42 17.19 14.07
C ASP A 82 -8.97 15.76 14.03
N LYS A 83 -10.29 15.60 13.78
CA LYS A 83 -10.90 14.29 13.62
C LYS A 83 -10.33 13.52 12.41
N ALA A 84 -10.12 14.21 11.29
CA ALA A 84 -9.53 13.61 10.09
C ALA A 84 -8.05 13.23 10.31
N ILE A 85 -7.29 14.06 11.02
CA ILE A 85 -5.91 13.78 11.40
C ILE A 85 -5.85 12.56 12.31
N MET A 86 -6.66 12.50 13.36
CA MET A 86 -6.70 11.34 14.25
C MET A 86 -7.06 10.05 13.53
N TYR A 87 -8.04 10.08 12.62
CA TYR A 87 -8.41 8.91 11.83
C TYR A 87 -7.24 8.46 10.94
N SER A 88 -6.57 9.40 10.27
CA SER A 88 -5.43 9.13 9.39
C SER A 88 -4.24 8.57 10.17
N GLN A 89 -3.92 9.14 11.33
CA GLN A 89 -2.85 8.66 12.21
C GLN A 89 -3.15 7.25 12.73
N ARG A 90 -4.40 6.97 13.12
CA ARG A 90 -4.81 5.62 13.52
C ARG A 90 -4.68 4.62 12.38
N GLY A 91 -5.10 4.99 11.17
CA GLY A 91 -4.96 4.15 9.98
C GLY A 91 -3.49 3.87 9.65
N LEU A 92 -2.64 4.89 9.71
CA LEU A 92 -1.20 4.76 9.53
C LEU A 92 -0.57 3.84 10.58
N ALA A 93 -0.93 4.00 11.85
CA ALA A 93 -0.44 3.14 12.93
C ALA A 93 -0.85 1.69 12.71
N ALA A 94 -2.12 1.43 12.39
CA ALA A 94 -2.61 0.07 12.12
C ALA A 94 -1.90 -0.57 10.91
N ALA A 95 -1.72 0.18 9.82
CA ALA A 95 -0.99 -0.29 8.65
C ALA A 95 0.48 -0.59 8.96
N THR A 96 1.11 0.24 9.79
CA THR A 96 2.51 0.05 10.21
C THR A 96 2.65 -1.19 11.08
N THR A 97 1.72 -1.41 12.03
CA THR A 97 1.69 -2.62 12.85
C THR A 97 1.55 -3.88 11.99
N ALA A 98 0.61 -3.89 11.04
CA ALA A 98 0.44 -5.02 10.12
C ALA A 98 1.70 -5.28 9.28
N GLN A 99 2.37 -4.23 8.79
CA GLN A 99 3.63 -4.39 8.05
C GLN A 99 4.74 -4.98 8.91
N VAL A 100 4.86 -4.58 10.17
CA VAL A 100 5.84 -5.14 11.12
C VAL A 100 5.54 -6.60 11.43
N GLU A 101 4.28 -6.97 11.57
CA GLU A 101 3.87 -8.37 11.79
C GLU A 101 4.25 -9.25 10.59
N ILE A 102 3.94 -8.81 9.37
CA ILE A 102 4.34 -9.51 8.14
C ILE A 102 5.86 -9.68 8.06
N LEU A 103 6.63 -8.62 8.37
CA LEU A 103 8.10 -8.68 8.35
C LEU A 103 8.65 -9.65 9.41
N LYS A 104 8.03 -9.72 10.59
CA LYS A 104 8.40 -10.68 11.63
C LYS A 104 8.16 -12.13 11.18
N GLU A 105 7.02 -12.40 10.55
CA GLU A 105 6.73 -13.73 10.00
C GLU A 105 7.71 -14.10 8.90
N GLN A 106 7.99 -13.19 7.96
CA GLN A 106 8.99 -13.39 6.91
C GLN A 106 10.38 -13.68 7.49
N LEU A 107 10.77 -12.99 8.56
CA LEU A 107 12.03 -13.23 9.25
C LEU A 107 12.06 -14.61 9.91
N GLN A 108 10.98 -15.05 10.56
CA GLN A 108 10.91 -16.39 11.13
C GLN A 108 11.00 -17.48 10.06
N ILE A 109 10.30 -17.32 8.94
CA ILE A 109 10.38 -18.23 7.80
C ILE A 109 11.81 -18.28 7.25
N ALA A 110 12.46 -17.11 7.08
CA ALA A 110 13.83 -17.06 6.59
C ALA A 110 14.80 -17.79 7.52
N LYS A 111 14.67 -17.59 8.85
CA LYS A 111 15.46 -18.33 9.85
C LYS A 111 15.24 -19.83 9.74
N GLY A 112 13.99 -20.28 9.67
CA GLY A 112 13.68 -21.71 9.54
C GLY A 112 14.23 -22.33 8.25
N LYS A 113 14.25 -21.57 7.14
CA LYS A 113 14.87 -22.02 5.89
C LYS A 113 16.38 -22.17 6.01
N VAL A 114 17.06 -21.23 6.67
CA VAL A 114 18.51 -21.31 6.90
C VAL A 114 18.83 -22.54 7.75
N GLU A 115 18.13 -22.72 8.88
CA GLU A 115 18.31 -23.88 9.76
C GLU A 115 18.07 -25.20 9.03
N LEU A 116 17.04 -25.27 8.18
CA LEU A 116 16.78 -26.46 7.35
C LEU A 116 17.95 -26.76 6.40
N VAL A 117 18.47 -25.75 5.71
CA VAL A 117 19.59 -25.91 4.78
C VAL A 117 20.87 -26.31 5.51
N GLU A 118 21.15 -25.71 6.66
CA GLU A 118 22.30 -26.07 7.52
C GLU A 118 22.20 -27.54 7.98
N ASN A 119 21.02 -27.98 8.40
CA ASN A 119 20.79 -29.36 8.81
C ASN A 119 20.93 -30.33 7.62
N GLN A 120 20.42 -29.97 6.43
CA GLN A 120 20.61 -30.76 5.21
C GLN A 120 22.08 -30.87 4.83
N GLN A 121 22.83 -29.75 4.86
CA GLN A 121 24.27 -29.73 4.57
C GLN A 121 25.05 -30.60 5.56
N ARG A 122 24.72 -30.52 6.86
CA ARG A 122 25.32 -31.39 7.89
C ARG A 122 25.03 -32.87 7.62
N SER A 123 23.77 -33.22 7.35
CA SER A 123 23.38 -34.60 7.07
C SER A 123 24.05 -35.17 5.82
N LEU A 124 24.13 -34.40 4.74
CA LEU A 124 24.84 -34.80 3.52
C LEU A 124 26.33 -34.98 3.76
N LYS A 125 26.94 -34.12 4.59
CA LYS A 125 28.35 -34.26 4.97
C LYS A 125 28.58 -35.54 5.76
N GLU A 126 27.77 -35.81 6.78
CA GLU A 126 27.85 -37.05 7.58
C GLU A 126 27.64 -38.30 6.70
N GLN A 127 26.69 -38.26 5.77
CA GLN A 127 26.46 -39.34 4.81
C GLN A 127 27.67 -39.57 3.90
N ALA A 128 28.31 -38.50 3.40
CA ALA A 128 29.50 -38.60 2.59
C ALA A 128 30.70 -39.17 3.39
N GLU A 129 30.88 -38.73 4.63
CA GLU A 129 31.92 -39.26 5.53
C GLU A 129 31.69 -40.75 5.80
N MET A 130 30.45 -41.16 6.09
CA MET A 130 30.10 -42.57 6.30
C MET A 130 30.32 -43.40 5.02
N SER A 131 29.87 -42.91 3.86
CA SER A 131 30.05 -43.59 2.58
C SER A 131 31.53 -43.82 2.25
N MET A 132 32.40 -42.89 2.60
CA MET A 132 33.85 -43.03 2.42
C MET A 132 34.42 -44.12 3.34
N MET A 133 34.02 -44.13 4.62
CA MET A 133 34.51 -45.11 5.61
C MET A 133 34.01 -46.54 5.34
N CYS A 134 32.91 -46.70 4.62
CA CYS A 134 32.33 -48.00 4.28
C CYS A 134 32.69 -48.52 2.87
N ALA A 135 33.64 -47.88 2.17
CA ALA A 135 34.03 -48.32 0.84
C ALA A 135 34.57 -49.77 0.87
N THR A 136 33.98 -50.64 0.04
CA THR A 136 34.38 -52.05 -0.04
C THR A 136 35.80 -52.18 -0.56
N THR A 137 36.63 -52.92 0.16
CA THR A 137 38.02 -53.21 -0.23
C THR A 137 38.17 -54.60 -0.86
N GLU A 138 37.06 -55.29 -1.08
CA GLU A 138 37.03 -56.62 -1.68
C GLU A 138 37.59 -56.59 -3.11
N GLY A 139 38.51 -57.51 -3.41
CA GLY A 139 39.21 -57.57 -4.70
C GLY A 139 40.40 -56.61 -4.85
N LEU A 140 40.70 -55.75 -3.87
CA LEU A 140 41.92 -54.92 -3.88
C LEU A 140 43.13 -55.69 -3.33
N SER A 141 44.30 -55.46 -3.92
CA SER A 141 45.59 -55.89 -3.34
C SER A 141 45.88 -55.11 -2.05
N GLU A 142 46.80 -55.60 -1.20
CA GLU A 142 47.17 -54.89 0.03
C GLU A 142 47.64 -53.45 -0.22
N PHE A 143 48.47 -53.24 -1.26
CA PHE A 143 48.84 -51.91 -1.71
C PHE A 143 47.62 -51.06 -2.10
N GLY A 144 46.65 -51.64 -2.80
CA GLY A 144 45.40 -50.96 -3.18
C GLY A 144 44.56 -50.54 -1.98
N LYS A 145 44.51 -51.37 -0.92
CA LYS A 145 43.82 -51.05 0.34
C LYS A 145 44.50 -49.89 1.07
N GLU A 146 45.82 -49.94 1.22
CA GLU A 146 46.59 -48.86 1.85
C GLU A 146 46.47 -47.54 1.09
N TYR A 147 46.55 -47.60 -0.24
CA TYR A 147 46.38 -46.43 -1.09
C TYR A 147 45.00 -45.81 -0.95
N LEU A 148 43.94 -46.64 -0.94
CA LEU A 148 42.57 -46.16 -0.77
C LEU A 148 42.39 -45.50 0.60
N LEU A 149 42.91 -46.09 1.67
CA LEU A 149 42.86 -45.53 3.02
C LEU A 149 43.56 -44.17 3.09
N LEU A 150 44.75 -44.06 2.49
CA LEU A 150 45.51 -42.81 2.41
C LEU A 150 44.71 -41.72 1.67
N LYS A 151 44.03 -42.09 0.58
CA LYS A 151 43.19 -41.17 -0.19
C LYS A 151 41.94 -40.76 0.58
N GLN A 152 41.26 -41.67 1.25
CA GLN A 152 40.11 -41.34 2.11
C GLN A 152 40.49 -40.35 3.21
N LYS A 153 41.64 -40.59 3.88
CA LYS A 153 42.16 -39.68 4.91
C LYS A 153 42.48 -38.29 4.35
N GLN A 154 43.10 -38.22 3.17
CA GLN A 154 43.42 -36.96 2.50
C GLN A 154 42.16 -36.14 2.19
N VAL A 155 41.10 -36.79 1.68
CA VAL A 155 39.82 -36.12 1.36
C VAL A 155 39.12 -35.63 2.63
N LEU A 156 39.10 -36.43 3.70
CA LEU A 156 38.51 -36.04 4.99
C LEU A 156 39.21 -34.80 5.59
N GLU A 157 40.54 -34.73 5.51
CA GLU A 157 41.27 -33.54 5.96
C GLU A 157 40.95 -32.29 5.13
N GLN A 158 40.77 -32.43 3.81
CA GLN A 158 40.36 -31.32 2.95
C GLN A 158 38.96 -30.82 3.29
N MET A 159 38.01 -31.74 3.50
CA MET A 159 36.65 -31.39 3.93
C MET A 159 36.62 -30.68 5.28
N LYS A 160 37.46 -31.11 6.25
CA LYS A 160 37.58 -30.43 7.54
C LYS A 160 38.09 -29.00 7.41
N LYS A 161 39.09 -28.77 6.56
CA LYS A 161 39.68 -27.44 6.33
C LYS A 161 38.68 -26.47 5.70
N GLN A 162 37.84 -26.93 4.78
CA GLN A 162 36.79 -26.11 4.17
C GLN A 162 35.76 -25.63 5.22
N THR A 163 35.36 -26.49 6.16
CA THR A 163 34.44 -26.09 7.23
C THR A 163 35.01 -25.06 8.22
N LEU A 164 36.33 -25.02 8.43
CA LEU A 164 36.96 -24.06 9.36
C LEU A 164 37.16 -22.66 8.75
N THR A 165 36.90 -22.49 7.45
CA THR A 165 37.01 -21.19 6.76
C THR A 165 35.66 -20.49 6.57
N GLU A 166 34.56 -21.16 6.93
CA GLU A 166 33.18 -20.66 6.81
C GLU A 166 32.55 -20.29 8.16
N GLU A 167 33.28 -20.41 9.28
CA GLU A 167 32.88 -20.00 10.64
C GLU A 167 33.55 -18.68 11.05
#